data_AF-A0A0C4YNJ2-F1
#
_entry.id   AF-A0A0C4YNJ2-F1
#
_cell.length_a   1.000
_cell.length_b   1.000
_cell.length_c   1.000
_cell.angle_alpha   90.00
_cell.angle_beta   90.00
_cell.angle_gamma   90.00
#
_symmetry.space_group_name_H-M   'P 1'
#
loop_
_entity.id
_entity.type
_entity.pdbx_description
1 polymer ?
#
loop_
_entity_poly.entity_id
_entity_poly.type
_entity_poly.pdbx_seq_one_letter_code
_entity_poly.pdbx_strand_id
1 'polypeptide(L)'
;MRFLIQFLQRLKALPEVPTVAESGLPNYDVTLRYGLIGPKGMPADVVKRLNTEVNRILAMPETATKFSTDGAAPAGGTPQQFGGLISREVTAWTGIVTKLGVKPD
;
A
#
# COMPACT_ATOMS: atom_id res chain seq x y z
N MET A 1 17.50 -19.26 -9.45
CA MET A 1 16.23 -18.51 -9.60
C MET A 1 16.26 -17.40 -8.55
N ARG A 2 16.32 -16.13 -8.95
CA ARG A 2 16.48 -14.99 -8.03
C ARG A 2 15.11 -14.32 -7.84
N PHE A 3 14.56 -14.41 -6.63
CA PHE A 3 13.32 -13.71 -6.29
C PHE A 3 13.65 -12.25 -5.98
N LEU A 4 12.87 -11.32 -6.54
CA LEU A 4 12.97 -9.88 -6.27
C LEU A 4 11.60 -9.40 -5.78
N ILE A 5 11.60 -8.49 -4.81
CA ILE A 5 10.35 -7.97 -4.23
C ILE A 5 10.17 -6.51 -4.66
N GLN A 6 8.94 -6.13 -5.04
CA GLN A 6 8.63 -4.83 -5.66
C GLN A 6 8.44 -3.67 -4.67
N PHE A 7 8.57 -3.91 -3.35
CA PHE A 7 8.55 -2.85 -2.34
C PHE A 7 9.85 -2.03 -2.36
N LEU A 8 9.81 -0.76 -1.97
CA LEU A 8 11.02 0.08 -1.82
C LEU A 8 11.94 -0.36 -0.67
N GLN A 9 11.42 -1.12 0.29
CA GLN A 9 12.16 -1.61 1.45
C GLN A 9 11.99 -3.13 1.59
N ARG A 10 13.02 -3.78 2.15
CA ARG A 10 12.96 -5.22 2.44
C ARG A 10 11.87 -5.52 3.46
N LEU A 11 11.17 -6.63 3.25
CA LEU A 11 10.23 -7.13 4.24
C LEU A 11 11.00 -7.70 5.43
N LYS A 12 10.56 -7.41 6.66
CA LYS A 12 11.14 -8.01 7.88
C LYS A 12 11.11 -9.54 7.86
N ALA A 13 10.10 -10.12 7.22
CA ALA A 13 9.96 -11.56 7.05
C ALA A 13 10.97 -12.16 6.03
N LEU A 14 11.52 -11.34 5.13
CA LEU A 14 12.41 -11.76 4.04
C LEU A 14 13.62 -10.81 3.94
N PRO A 15 14.48 -10.72 4.98
CA PRO A 15 15.57 -9.76 5.03
C PRO A 15 16.67 -10.03 3.99
N GLU A 16 16.81 -11.28 3.54
CA GLU A 16 17.83 -11.71 2.57
C GLU A 16 17.43 -11.43 1.11
N VAL A 17 16.16 -11.10 0.86
CA VAL A 17 15.66 -10.90 -0.51
C VAL A 17 15.78 -9.43 -0.88
N PRO A 18 16.59 -9.07 -1.90
CA PRO A 18 16.74 -7.68 -2.32
C PRO A 18 15.48 -7.17 -3.01
N THR A 19 15.24 -5.87 -2.88
CA THR A 19 14.19 -5.18 -3.62
C THR A 19 14.58 -5.02 -5.09
N VAL A 20 13.58 -4.74 -5.93
CA VAL A 20 13.83 -4.34 -7.33
C VAL A 20 14.59 -3.00 -7.38
N ALA A 21 14.33 -2.11 -6.41
CA ALA A 21 15.08 -0.86 -6.26
C ALA A 21 16.58 -1.10 -5.97
N GLU A 22 16.91 -2.05 -5.10
CA GLU A 22 18.29 -2.47 -4.81
C GLU A 22 18.96 -3.20 -5.99
N SER A 23 18.20 -3.63 -7.00
CA SER A 23 18.68 -4.40 -8.14
C SER A 23 18.91 -3.56 -9.41
N GLY A 24 18.91 -2.24 -9.29
CA GLY A 24 19.26 -1.31 -10.39
C GLY A 24 18.12 -0.45 -10.92
N LEU A 25 16.93 -0.50 -10.30
CA LEU A 25 15.78 0.33 -10.67
C LEU A 25 15.28 1.16 -9.46
N PRO A 26 16.01 2.21 -9.04
CA PRO A 26 15.85 2.86 -7.73
C PRO A 26 14.47 3.46 -7.44
N ASN A 27 13.63 3.68 -8.45
CA ASN A 27 12.26 4.21 -8.31
C ASN A 27 11.17 3.18 -8.62
N TYR A 28 11.54 1.90 -8.74
CA TYR A 28 10.58 0.83 -9.01
C TYR A 28 9.88 0.44 -7.71
N ASP A 29 8.70 1.02 -7.50
CA ASP A 29 7.78 0.70 -6.42
C ASP A 29 6.43 0.30 -7.00
N VAL A 30 6.09 -0.98 -6.87
CA VAL A 30 4.77 -1.51 -7.22
C VAL A 30 4.23 -2.23 -5.98
N THR A 31 4.31 -1.53 -4.85
CA THR A 31 3.72 -1.99 -3.61
C THR A 31 2.20 -1.98 -3.74
N LEU A 32 1.58 -3.15 -3.57
CA LEU A 32 0.13 -3.23 -3.44
C LEU A 32 -0.29 -2.70 -2.06
N ARG A 33 -1.14 -1.67 -2.04
CA ARG A 33 -1.64 -1.06 -0.81
C ARG A 33 -3.12 -1.34 -0.68
N TYR A 34 -3.51 -1.83 0.48
CA TYR A 34 -4.90 -2.06 0.84
C TYR A 34 -5.40 -0.96 1.77
N GLY A 35 -6.67 -0.59 1.64
CA GLY A 35 -7.32 0.33 2.56
C GLY A 35 -8.83 0.30 2.42
N LEU A 36 -9.49 1.07 3.28
CA LEU A 36 -10.95 1.14 3.34
C LEU A 36 -11.44 2.43 2.67
N ILE A 37 -12.47 2.30 1.84
CA ILE A 37 -13.12 3.41 1.14
C ILE A 37 -14.59 3.42 1.51
N GLY A 38 -15.07 4.57 1.96
CA GLY A 38 -16.48 4.79 2.28
C GLY A 38 -17.21 5.58 1.18
N PRO A 39 -18.56 5.66 1.24
CA PRO A 39 -19.36 6.46 0.31
C PRO A 39 -18.98 7.94 0.29
N LYS A 40 -19.23 8.60 -0.83
CA LYS A 40 -19.06 10.06 -0.96
C LYS A 40 -19.98 10.78 0.03
N GLY A 41 -19.43 11.74 0.76
CA GLY A 41 -20.19 12.57 1.70
C GLY A 41 -20.38 11.96 3.09
N MET A 42 -19.63 10.91 3.44
CA MET A 42 -19.62 10.41 4.82
C MET A 42 -19.34 11.54 5.84
N PRO A 43 -20.09 11.59 6.95
CA PRO A 43 -19.84 12.54 8.03
C PRO A 43 -18.41 12.41 8.60
N ALA A 44 -17.76 13.54 8.85
CA ALA A 44 -16.35 13.59 9.24
C ALA A 44 -16.08 12.89 10.59
N ASP A 45 -17.03 12.92 11.51
CA ASP A 45 -16.99 12.24 12.80
C ASP A 45 -17.00 10.71 12.63
N VAL A 46 -17.80 10.17 11.71
CA VAL A 46 -17.83 8.73 11.40
C VAL A 46 -16.51 8.30 10.77
N VAL A 47 -15.99 9.07 9.81
CA VAL A 47 -14.69 8.79 9.18
C VAL A 47 -13.58 8.79 10.23
N LYS A 48 -13.57 9.78 11.12
CA LYS A 48 -12.59 9.88 12.21
C LYS A 48 -12.68 8.68 13.14
N ARG A 49 -13.88 8.27 13.54
CA ARG A 49 -14.07 7.13 14.44
C ARG A 49 -13.57 5.83 13.80
N LEU A 50 -13.94 5.56 12.55
CA LEU A 50 -13.46 4.37 11.83
C LEU A 50 -11.94 4.37 11.68
N ASN A 51 -11.34 5.50 11.33
CA ASN A 51 -9.89 5.61 11.21
C ASN A 51 -9.18 5.34 12.54
N THR A 52 -9.70 5.85 13.65
CA THR A 52 -9.15 5.59 14.99
C THR A 52 -9.16 4.11 15.33
N GLU A 53 -10.30 3.43 15.15
CA GLU A 53 -10.41 2.00 15.48
C GLU A 53 -9.54 1.13 14.56
N VAL A 54 -9.47 1.46 13.27
CA VAL A 54 -8.59 0.75 12.32
C VAL A 54 -7.13 0.90 12.74
N ASN A 55 -6.67 2.12 13.05
CA ASN A 55 -5.31 2.35 13.52
C ASN A 55 -5.01 1.58 14.82
N ARG A 56 -5.99 1.50 15.73
CA ARG A 56 -5.87 0.72 16.96
C ARG A 56 -5.70 -0.78 16.66
N ILE A 57 -6.50 -1.34 15.76
CA ILE A 57 -6.42 -2.76 15.38
C ILE A 57 -5.09 -3.07 14.67
N LEU A 58 -4.63 -2.18 13.79
CA LEU A 58 -3.34 -2.32 13.10
C LEU A 58 -2.14 -2.30 14.04
N ALA A 59 -2.26 -1.62 15.19
CA ALA A 59 -1.24 -1.61 16.23
C ALA A 59 -1.27 -2.85 17.14
N MET A 60 -2.28 -3.72 17.03
CA MET A 60 -2.35 -4.94 17.84
C MET A 60 -1.28 -5.95 17.38
N PRO A 61 -0.53 -6.58 18.30
CA PRO A 61 0.54 -7.52 17.95
C PRO A 61 0.08 -8.69 17.07
N GLU A 62 -1.12 -9.22 17.33
CA GLU A 62 -1.70 -10.30 16.53
C GLU A 62 -1.92 -9.87 15.07
N THR A 63 -2.48 -8.67 14.86
CA THR A 63 -2.67 -8.10 13.53
C THR A 63 -1.33 -7.89 12.83
N ALA A 64 -0.36 -7.28 13.49
CA ALA A 64 0.97 -7.06 12.92
C ALA A 64 1.66 -8.37 12.52
N THR A 65 1.47 -9.43 13.33
CA THR A 65 2.01 -10.77 13.05
C THR A 65 1.33 -11.39 11.82
N LYS A 66 0.00 -11.31 11.72
CA LYS A 66 -0.76 -11.79 10.55
C LYS A 66 -0.31 -11.07 9.27
N PHE A 67 -0.27 -9.74 9.28
CA PHE A 67 0.21 -8.95 8.13
C PHE A 67 1.64 -9.34 7.74
N SER A 68 2.54 -9.48 8.71
CA SER A 68 3.93 -9.89 8.43
C SER A 68 4.03 -11.28 7.81
N THR A 69 3.16 -12.21 8.23
CA THR A 69 3.08 -13.57 7.67
C THR A 69 2.61 -13.54 6.22
N ASP A 70 1.68 -12.65 5.90
CA ASP A 70 1.14 -12.45 4.55
C ASP A 70 2.05 -11.58 3.66
N GLY A 71 3.25 -11.22 4.13
CA GLY A 71 4.19 -10.36 3.40
C GLY A 71 3.75 -8.90 3.28
N ALA A 72 2.81 -8.48 4.12
CA ALA A 72 2.30 -7.11 4.20
C ALA A 72 2.81 -6.40 5.46
N ALA A 73 2.74 -5.07 5.47
CA ALA A 73 3.05 -4.26 6.64
C ALA A 73 1.84 -3.39 7.01
N PRO A 74 1.45 -3.33 8.30
CA PRO A 74 0.40 -2.41 8.73
C PRO A 74 0.87 -0.97 8.54
N ALA A 75 0.22 -0.24 7.62
CA ALA A 75 0.60 1.13 7.29
C ALA A 75 -0.04 2.17 8.22
N GLY A 76 -1.33 2.00 8.55
CA GLY A 76 -2.10 2.98 9.31
C GLY A 76 -2.17 4.35 8.62
N GLY A 77 -2.35 5.40 9.42
CA GLY A 77 -2.29 6.80 8.97
C GLY A 77 -3.65 7.50 8.95
N THR A 78 -3.71 8.64 8.27
CA THR A 78 -4.90 9.49 8.20
C THR A 78 -5.71 9.28 6.91
N PRO A 79 -7.03 9.56 6.91
CA PRO A 79 -7.83 9.49 5.70
C PRO A 79 -7.30 10.40 4.57
N GLN A 80 -6.74 11.56 4.91
CA GLN A 80 -6.15 12.51 3.96
C GLN A 80 -4.88 11.95 3.32
N GLN A 81 -4.03 11.28 4.10
CA GLN A 81 -2.84 10.61 3.57
C GLN A 81 -3.23 9.51 2.58
N PHE A 82 -4.25 8.70 2.92
CA PHE A 82 -4.73 7.65 2.03
C PHE A 82 -5.39 8.21 0.76
N GLY A 83 -6.19 9.28 0.87
CA GLY A 83 -6.74 9.97 -0.31
C GLY A 83 -5.66 10.56 -1.23
N GLY A 84 -4.59 11.11 -0.65
CA GLY A 84 -3.43 11.59 -1.41
C GLY A 84 -2.68 10.46 -2.11
N LEU A 85 -2.55 9.31 -1.46
CA LEU A 85 -1.96 8.10 -2.04
C LEU A 85 -2.76 7.61 -3.25
N ILE A 86 -4.08 7.43 -3.10
CA ILE A 86 -4.97 7.02 -4.20
C ILE A 86 -4.80 7.97 -5.41
N SER A 87 -4.81 9.28 -5.17
CA SER A 87 -4.66 10.28 -6.24
C SER A 87 -3.34 10.12 -7.00
N ARG A 88 -2.25 9.82 -6.28
CA ARG A 88 -0.92 9.57 -6.88
C ARG A 88 -0.90 8.27 -7.67
N GLU A 89 -1.47 7.20 -7.13
CA GLU A 89 -1.53 5.89 -7.79
C GLU A 89 -2.37 5.96 -9.07
N VAL A 90 -3.55 6.57 -9.02
CA VAL A 90 -4.39 6.79 -10.21
C VAL A 90 -3.62 7.55 -11.29
N THR A 91 -2.91 8.61 -10.91
CA THR A 91 -2.10 9.40 -11.87
C THR A 91 -0.99 8.57 -12.50
N ALA A 92 -0.24 7.82 -11.69
CA ALA A 92 0.86 6.98 -12.16
C ALA A 92 0.37 5.87 -13.11
N TRP A 93 -0.65 5.12 -12.70
CA TRP A 93 -1.18 4.00 -13.48
C TRP A 93 -1.88 4.45 -14.75
N THR A 94 -2.64 5.55 -14.71
CA THR A 94 -3.25 6.14 -15.93
C THR A 94 -2.17 6.51 -16.94
N GLY A 95 -1.06 7.08 -16.48
CA GLY A 95 0.09 7.39 -17.33
C GLY A 95 0.72 6.15 -17.97
N ILE A 96 0.83 5.05 -17.23
CA ILE A 96 1.36 3.77 -17.74
C ILE A 96 0.40 3.17 -18.78
N VAL A 97 -0.88 3.03 -18.44
CA VAL A 97 -1.92 2.46 -19.32
C VAL A 97 -2.01 3.22 -20.63
N THR A 98 -2.00 4.56 -20.56
CA THR A 98 -2.05 5.43 -21.76
C THR A 98 -0.82 5.23 -22.65
N LYS A 99 0.38 5.18 -22.06
CA LYS A 99 1.63 4.98 -22.81
C LYS A 99 1.72 3.62 -23.48
N LEU A 100 1.19 2.58 -22.83
CA LEU A 100 1.27 1.20 -23.29
C LEU A 100 0.08 0.79 -24.17
N GLY A 101 -0.94 1.66 -24.32
CA GLY A 101 -2.14 1.36 -25.12
C GLY A 101 -2.99 0.22 -24.56
N VAL A 102 -2.86 -0.08 -23.26
CA VAL A 102 -3.59 -1.17 -22.58
C VAL A 102 -5.07 -0.79 -22.47
N LYS A 103 -5.96 -1.74 -22.73
CA LYS A 103 -7.42 -1.58 -22.58
C LYS A 103 -7.94 -2.68 -21.64
N PRO A 104 -8.99 -2.40 -20.85
CA PRO A 104 -9.78 -3.46 -20.24
C PRO A 104 -10.39 -4.31 -21.35
N ASP A 105 -10.38 -5.62 -21.16
CA ASP A 105 -11.02 -6.59 -22.06
C ASP A 105 -12.55 -6.41 -22.12
#